data_AF-A0A380EE59-F1
#
_entry.id   AF-A0A380EE59-F1
#
_cell.length_a   1.000
_cell.length_b   1.000
_cell.length_c   1.000
_cell.angle_alpha   90.00
_cell.angle_beta   90.00
_cell.angle_gamma   90.00
#
_symmetry.space_group_name_H-M   'P 1'
#
loop_
_entity.id
_entity.type
_entity.pdbx_description
1 polymer ?
#
loop_
_entity_poly.entity_id
_entity_poly.type
_entity_poly.pdbx_seq_one_letter_code
_entity_poly.pdbx_strand_id
1 'polypeptide(L)' 'MPVLEVKARRVGGSNYQVPVEVRPERRTTLGLRWLVNYARLRGEKTMEDR' A
#
# COMPACT_ATOMS: atom_id res chain seq x y z
N MET A 1 -7.91 -6.21 -3.06
CA MET A 1 -6.43 -6.18 -2.88
C MET A 1 -5.80 -5.57 -4.13
N PRO A 2 -4.74 -4.73 -4.02
CA PRO A 2 -4.23 -3.96 -5.15
C PRO A 2 -3.62 -4.85 -6.24
N VAL A 3 -3.91 -4.52 -7.50
CA VAL A 3 -3.46 -5.29 -8.69
C VAL A 3 -2.21 -4.67 -9.32
N LEU A 4 -2.05 -3.35 -9.19
CA LEU A 4 -0.96 -2.57 -9.76
C LEU A 4 -0.29 -1.70 -8.69
N GLU A 5 1.04 -1.59 -8.72
CA GLU A 5 1.80 -0.64 -7.92
C GLU A 5 2.75 0.17 -8.81
N VAL A 6 3.10 1.38 -8.39
CA VAL A 6 4.10 2.20 -9.08
C VAL A 6 5.46 2.03 -8.42
N LYS A 7 6.50 1.83 -9.24
CA LYS A 7 7.90 1.85 -8.80
C LYS A 7 8.63 3.03 -9.43
N ALA A 8 9.37 3.77 -8.61
CA ALA A 8 10.20 4.86 -9.10
C ALA A 8 11.39 4.31 -9.91
N ARG A 9 11.62 4.84 -11.11
CA ARG A 9 12.75 4.52 -11.99
C ARG A 9 13.40 5.81 -12.44
N ARG A 10 14.71 5.95 -12.24
CA ARG A 10 15.46 7.12 -12.68
C ARG A 10 15.85 7.00 -14.15
N VAL A 11 15.49 7.99 -14.96
CA VAL A 11 15.83 8.07 -16.39
C VAL A 11 16.19 9.52 -16.72
N GLY A 12 17.34 9.76 -17.37
CA GLY A 12 17.72 11.11 -17.83
C GLY A 12 17.70 12.20 -16.74
N GLY A 13 18.03 11.86 -15.50
CA GLY A 13 18.05 12.81 -14.37
C GLY A 13 16.72 13.00 -13.61
N SER A 14 15.60 12.47 -14.14
CA SER A 14 14.28 12.54 -13.49
C SER A 14 13.80 11.16 -12.99
N ASN A 15 12.93 11.15 -11.97
CA ASN A 15 12.31 9.94 -11.46
C ASN A 15 10.93 9.74 -12.08
N TYR A 16 10.74 8.64 -12.80
CA TYR A 16 9.48 8.26 -13.42
C TYR A 16 8.79 7.17 -12.62
N GLN A 17 7.46 7.26 -12.53
CA GLN A 17 6.65 6.20 -11.94
C GLN A 17 6.34 5.15 -13.00
N VAL A 18 6.87 3.94 -12.82
CA VAL A 18 6.64 2.83 -13.74
C VAL A 18 5.59 1.90 -13.12
N PRO A 19 4.47 1.63 -13.81
CA PRO A 19 3.46 0.70 -13.34
C PRO A 19 3.97 -0.75 -13.41
N VAL A 20 3.74 -1.51 -12.35
CA VAL A 20 4.14 -2.92 -12.23
C VAL A 20 3.03 -3.72 -11.58
N GLU A 21 2.73 -4.91 -12.10
CA GLU A 21 1.75 -5.80 -11.47
C GLU A 21 2.22 -6.28 -10.10
N VAL A 22 1.30 -6.25 -9.13
CA VAL A 22 1.55 -6.71 -7.77
C VAL A 22 1.46 -8.25 -7.75
N ARG A 23 2.50 -8.89 -7.20
CA ARG A 23 2.52 -10.35 -6.98
C ARG A 23 1.37 -10.78 -6.05
N PRO A 24 0.70 -11.92 -6.30
CA PRO A 24 -0.46 -12.37 -5.51
C PRO A 24 -0.28 -12.32 -3.99
N GLU A 25 0.83 -12.86 -3.46
CA GLU A 25 1.16 -12.86 -2.02
C GLU A 25 1.24 -11.44 -1.43
N ARG A 26 1.77 -10.50 -2.21
CA ARG A 26 1.93 -9.10 -1.82
C ARG A 26 0.60 -8.34 -1.85
N ARG A 27 -0.36 -8.73 -2.71
CA ARG A 27 -1.69 -8.11 -2.78
C ARG A 27 -2.41 -8.22 -1.45
N THR A 28 -2.40 -9.41 -0.85
CA THR A 28 -2.99 -9.68 0.47
C THR A 28 -2.32 -8.86 1.56
N THR A 29 -0.99 -8.87 1.57
CA THR A 29 -0.20 -8.15 2.57
C THR A 29 -0.46 -6.65 2.53
N LEU A 30 -0.50 -6.04 1.34
CA LEU A 30 -0.76 -4.61 1.18
C LEU A 30 -2.18 -4.24 1.61
N GLY A 31 -3.18 -5.05 1.23
CA GLY A 31 -4.57 -4.82 1.62
C GLY A 31 -4.76 -4.83 3.13
N LEU A 32 -4.25 -5.86 3.81
CA LEU A 32 -4.33 -5.97 5.27
C LEU A 32 -3.58 -4.82 5.96
N ARG A 33 -2.39 -4.48 5.46
CA ARG A 33 -1.59 -3.37 6.01
C ARG A 33 -2.34 -2.04 5.93
N TRP A 34 -3.01 -1.76 4.82
CA TRP A 34 -3.79 -0.52 4.69
C TRP A 34 -4.98 -0.48 5.64
N LEU A 35 -5.71 -1.58 5.80
CA LEU A 35 -6.82 -1.67 6.75
C LEU A 35 -6.34 -1.43 8.19
N VAL A 36 -5.27 -2.10 8.60
CA VAL A 36 -4.70 -1.93 9.94
C VAL A 36 -4.16 -0.52 10.16
N ASN A 37 -3.49 0.06 9.17
CA ASN A 37 -3.00 1.44 9.26
C ASN A 37 -4.15 2.43 9.38
N TYR A 38 -5.23 2.24 8.62
CA TYR A 38 -6.42 3.08 8.72
C TYR A 38 -7.10 2.95 10.09
N ALA A 39 -7.33 1.72 10.55
CA ALA A 39 -7.86 1.44 11.89
C ALA A 39 -7.07 2.17 13.00
N ARG A 40 -5.73 2.16 12.91
CA ARG A 40 -4.85 2.86 13.86
C ARG A 40 -4.97 4.39 13.84
N LEU A 41 -5.38 4.97 12.70
CA LEU A 41 -5.61 6.41 12.58
C LEU A 41 -6.99 6.83 13.13
N ARG A 42 -7.88 5.87 13.38
CA ARG A 42 -9.18 6.14 13.98
C ARG A 42 -9.05 6.44 15.48
N GLY A 43 -9.93 7.31 15.97
CA GLY A 43 -9.84 7.94 17.30
C GLY A 43 -10.52 7.19 18.43
N GLU A 44 -10.95 5.95 18.22
CA GLU A 44 -11.66 5.15 19.22
C GLU A 44 -10.70 4.70 20.34
N LYS A 45 -11.30 4.34 21.47
CA LYS A 45 -10.59 4.13 22.75
C LYS A 45 -9.79 2.83 22.77
N THR A 46 -10.26 1.79 22.08
CA THR A 46 -9.61 0.47 22.02
C THR A 46 -9.36 0.05 20.57
N MET A 47 -8.45 -0.91 20.35
CA MET A 47 -8.21 -1.46 19.01
C MET A 47 -9.37 -2.33 18.48
N GLU A 48 -10.22 -2.82 19.38
CA GLU A 48 -11.43 -3.57 19.02
C GLU A 48 -12.53 -2.62 18.51
N ASP A 49 -12.60 -1.41 19.05
CA ASP A 49 -13.51 -0.35 18.59
C ASP A 49 -12.99 0.39 17.34
N ARG A 50 -11.67 0.32 17.09
CA ARG A 50 -10.95 0.89 15.92
C ARG A 50 -10.92 -0.02 14.71
#